data_AF-A0A7S2QP30-F1
#
_entry.id   AF-A0A7S2QP30-F1
#
_cell.length_a   1.000
_cell.length_b   1.000
_cell.length_c   1.000
_cell.angle_alpha   90.00
_cell.angle_beta   90.00
_cell.angle_gamma   90.00
#
_symmetry.space_group_name_H-M   'P 1'
#
loop_
_entity.id
_entity.type
_entity.pdbx_description
1 polymer ?
#
loop_
_entity_poly.entity_id
_entity_poly.type
_entity_poly.pdbx_seq_one_letter_code
_entity_poly.pdbx_strand_id
1 'polypeptide(L)'
;SSCNAATFRPHAVSLQRPPGGRRSVFLNMEVSAPAGLYGWAIVAPAVLDRKLDGVFVYLVEPIRVLGMMCLNYAVVGLFLWHLWKMNSSSGVPDCPGRVLPLEFLCVFCFEARMLSRAREGVSILTLLWCVPRRAAVHGIGRAAVNSPMMGAVLVKAEEPQGGLVPWRVRPQRGSEGRHEWTLSGLSCTYRTWCLCTVGLPRLAIDLAVAYMGGVFIVQSRTCVFMRTFVMYGISQIDTLLYRAFTSNAMQQSLESMRPVEVEMSNQNRFGVWFACSVLGPWATVFVALAVIENAHRLNCPQFQLSWQAFFSDSVRVLFEVPA
;
A
#
# COMPACT_ATOMS: atom_id res chain seq x y z
N SER A 1 -10.80 8.82 -11.02
CA SER A 1 -9.93 7.84 -10.34
C SER A 1 -9.45 8.45 -9.04
N SER A 2 -10.15 8.18 -7.95
CA SER A 2 -9.74 8.66 -6.62
C SER A 2 -8.41 8.03 -6.25
N CYS A 3 -7.39 8.84 -5.97
CA CYS A 3 -6.18 8.37 -5.33
C CYS A 3 -6.55 7.86 -3.93
N ASN A 4 -6.84 6.57 -3.81
CA ASN A 4 -6.89 5.84 -2.54
C ASN A 4 -5.47 5.60 -2.00
N ALA A 5 -4.58 6.59 -2.12
CA ALA A 5 -3.45 6.67 -1.21
C ALA A 5 -4.09 6.76 0.19
N ALA A 6 -3.68 5.86 1.10
CA ALA A 6 -4.16 5.76 2.49
C ALA A 6 -4.69 7.12 2.93
N THR A 7 -6.02 7.29 2.90
CA THR A 7 -6.59 8.63 2.94
C THR A 7 -6.43 9.10 4.36
N PHE A 8 -5.39 9.89 4.60
CA PHE A 8 -5.15 10.56 5.87
C PHE A 8 -6.31 11.51 6.11
N ARG A 9 -7.41 11.01 6.67
CA ARG A 9 -8.52 11.83 7.12
C ARG A 9 -8.24 12.24 8.56
N PRO A 10 -7.87 13.50 8.83
CA PRO A 10 -7.87 13.98 10.19
C PRO A 10 -9.33 14.05 10.66
N HIS A 11 -9.75 13.12 11.51
CA HIS A 11 -11.04 13.22 12.19
C HIS A 11 -10.96 14.21 13.36
N ALA A 12 -12.11 14.83 13.66
CA ALA A 12 -12.23 15.82 14.71
C ALA A 12 -11.83 15.22 16.06
N VAL A 13 -10.93 15.92 16.76
CA VAL A 13 -10.39 15.54 18.06
C VAL A 13 -11.52 15.47 19.09
N SER A 14 -11.80 14.29 19.63
CA SER A 14 -12.60 14.18 20.85
C SER A 14 -11.77 14.69 22.03
N LEU A 15 -12.13 15.85 22.56
CA LEU A 15 -11.50 16.43 23.75
C LEU A 15 -11.91 15.63 24.99
N GLN A 16 -11.31 14.46 25.22
CA GLN A 16 -11.39 13.81 26.53
C GLN A 16 -10.53 14.59 27.52
N ARG A 17 -11.14 15.00 28.63
CA ARG A 17 -10.51 15.79 29.70
C ARG A 17 -10.03 14.80 30.77
N PRO A 18 -8.74 14.42 30.81
CA PRO A 18 -8.24 13.58 31.89
C PRO A 18 -8.34 14.35 33.22
N PRO A 19 -8.75 13.70 34.33
CA PRO A 19 -8.80 14.34 35.63
C PRO A 19 -7.38 14.65 36.12
N GLY A 20 -7.03 15.94 36.18
CA GLY A 20 -5.82 16.44 36.85
C GLY A 20 -4.52 16.55 36.02
N GLY A 21 -4.52 16.21 34.73
CA GLY A 21 -3.32 16.26 33.87
C GLY A 21 -3.28 17.45 32.90
N ARG A 22 -2.08 17.92 32.54
CA ARG A 22 -1.89 18.86 31.40
C ARG A 22 -2.60 18.28 30.17
N ARG A 23 -3.41 19.11 29.49
CA ARG A 23 -4.09 18.75 28.23
C ARG A 23 -3.05 18.46 27.16
N SER A 24 -2.62 17.20 27.02
CA SER A 24 -1.99 16.73 25.79
C SER A 24 -3.11 16.37 24.82
N VAL A 25 -3.23 17.16 23.76
CA VAL A 25 -4.11 16.83 22.64
C VAL A 25 -3.45 15.67 21.89
N PHE A 26 -3.90 14.46 22.15
CA PHE A 26 -3.51 13.30 21.36
C PHE A 26 -4.36 13.28 20.09
N LEU A 27 -3.69 13.31 18.95
CA LEU A 27 -4.31 13.12 17.65
C LEU A 27 -4.08 11.66 17.24
N ASN A 28 -5.15 10.88 17.20
CA ASN A 28 -5.12 9.51 16.71
C ASN A 28 -5.05 9.54 15.19
N MET A 29 -4.14 8.76 14.61
CA MET A 29 -4.10 8.55 13.17
C MET A 29 -4.68 7.18 12.85
N GLU A 30 -5.67 7.16 11.97
CA GLU A 30 -6.30 5.94 11.51
C GLU A 30 -5.50 5.36 10.34
N VAL A 31 -4.97 4.15 10.52
CA VAL A 31 -4.32 3.38 9.44
C VAL A 31 -5.27 2.27 9.02
N SER A 32 -5.93 2.47 7.88
CA SER A 32 -6.77 1.43 7.26
C SER A 32 -5.91 0.29 6.71
N ALA A 33 -6.37 -0.95 6.90
CA ALA A 33 -5.80 -2.08 6.17
C ALA A 33 -5.95 -1.83 4.65
N PRO A 34 -4.94 -2.15 3.84
CA PRO A 34 -5.03 -1.91 2.40
C PRO A 34 -6.10 -2.82 1.78
N ALA A 35 -7.04 -2.23 1.06
CA ALA A 35 -8.07 -2.96 0.32
C ALA A 35 -7.47 -3.61 -0.94
N GLY A 36 -6.93 -4.82 -0.80
CA GLY A 36 -6.34 -5.58 -1.90
C GLY A 36 -5.78 -6.93 -1.46
N LEU A 37 -5.16 -7.65 -2.41
CA LEU A 37 -4.63 -9.00 -2.19
C LEU A 37 -3.70 -9.08 -0.97
N TYR A 38 -2.82 -8.08 -0.80
CA TYR A 38 -1.86 -8.03 0.28
C TYR A 38 -2.48 -7.75 1.65
N GLY A 39 -3.51 -6.89 1.71
CA GLY A 39 -4.25 -6.67 2.95
C GLY A 39 -5.06 -7.90 3.34
N TRP A 40 -5.68 -8.55 2.36
CA TRP A 40 -6.36 -9.83 2.56
C TRP A 40 -5.42 -10.90 3.10
N ALA A 41 -4.17 -10.97 2.61
CA ALA A 41 -3.17 -11.90 3.13
C ALA A 41 -2.77 -11.69 4.59
N ILE A 42 -2.91 -10.47 5.10
CA ILE A 42 -2.66 -10.14 6.51
C ILE A 42 -3.91 -10.37 7.35
N VAL A 43 -5.09 -10.03 6.81
CA VAL A 43 -6.34 -10.06 7.56
C VAL A 43 -6.93 -11.47 7.62
N ALA A 44 -6.98 -12.20 6.52
CA ALA A 44 -7.68 -13.48 6.44
C ALA A 44 -7.18 -14.53 7.44
N PRO A 45 -5.85 -14.77 7.60
CA PRO A 45 -5.37 -15.73 8.58
C PRO A 45 -5.59 -15.26 10.02
N ALA A 46 -5.61 -13.95 10.25
CA ALA A 46 -5.84 -13.38 11.57
C ALA A 46 -7.32 -13.50 11.99
N VAL A 47 -8.24 -13.50 11.04
CA VAL A 47 -9.69 -13.52 11.27
C VAL A 47 -10.22 -14.92 11.63
N LEU A 48 -9.56 -15.98 11.17
CA LEU A 48 -10.04 -17.36 11.34
C LEU A 48 -9.97 -17.84 12.79
N ASP A 49 -11.08 -18.41 13.28
CA ASP A 49 -11.14 -19.11 14.57
C ASP A 49 -11.31 -20.62 14.33
N ARG A 50 -10.29 -21.39 14.71
CA ARG A 50 -10.28 -22.86 14.60
C ARG A 50 -11.50 -23.53 15.25
N LYS A 51 -12.08 -22.94 16.31
CA LYS A 51 -13.22 -23.51 17.03
C LYS A 51 -14.55 -23.25 16.32
N LEU A 52 -14.70 -22.09 15.67
CA LEU A 52 -15.94 -21.69 15.00
C LEU A 52 -15.97 -22.15 13.54
N ASP A 53 -14.86 -21.98 12.82
CA ASP A 53 -14.76 -22.25 11.38
C ASP A 53 -14.37 -23.71 11.08
N GLY A 54 -13.87 -24.42 12.09
CA GLY A 54 -13.38 -25.79 11.97
C GLY A 54 -11.95 -25.87 11.41
N VAL A 55 -11.33 -27.03 11.60
CA VAL A 55 -9.91 -27.26 11.26
C VAL A 55 -9.66 -27.18 9.76
N PHE A 56 -10.61 -27.63 8.94
CA PHE A 56 -10.47 -27.64 7.48
C PHE A 56 -10.36 -26.22 6.92
N VAL A 57 -11.31 -25.34 7.28
CA VAL A 57 -11.31 -23.94 6.81
C VAL A 57 -10.06 -23.21 7.31
N TYR A 58 -9.70 -23.41 8.58
CA TYR A 58 -8.49 -22.84 9.18
C TYR A 58 -7.19 -23.21 8.42
N LEU A 59 -7.12 -24.39 7.80
CA LEU A 59 -5.95 -24.82 7.02
C LEU A 59 -6.03 -24.39 5.54
N VAL A 60 -7.19 -24.53 4.92
CA VAL A 60 -7.36 -24.28 3.49
C VAL A 60 -7.26 -22.80 3.16
N GLU A 61 -7.80 -21.93 4.01
CA GLU A 61 -7.87 -20.50 3.71
C GLU A 61 -6.48 -19.82 3.67
N PRO A 62 -5.56 -20.04 4.63
CA PRO A 62 -4.18 -19.55 4.50
C PRO A 62 -3.45 -20.11 3.27
N ILE A 63 -3.66 -21.37 2.92
CA ILE A 63 -3.07 -22.00 1.72
C ILE A 63 -3.58 -21.30 0.46
N ARG A 64 -4.89 -21.03 0.38
CA ARG A 64 -5.51 -20.32 -0.74
C ARG A 64 -4.90 -18.93 -0.90
N VAL A 65 -4.79 -18.18 0.19
CA VAL A 65 -4.28 -16.80 0.15
C VAL A 65 -2.79 -16.75 -0.18
N LEU A 66 -1.99 -17.64 0.41
CA LEU A 66 -0.57 -17.77 0.06
C LEU A 66 -0.40 -18.21 -1.39
N GLY A 67 -1.22 -19.14 -1.89
CA GLY A 67 -1.23 -19.58 -3.28
C GLY A 67 -1.50 -18.43 -4.26
N MET A 68 -2.50 -17.59 -3.97
CA MET A 68 -2.78 -16.39 -4.79
C MET A 68 -1.62 -15.40 -4.79
N MET A 69 -0.97 -15.19 -3.64
CA MET A 69 0.21 -14.32 -3.55
C MET A 69 1.39 -14.88 -4.35
N CYS A 70 1.68 -16.18 -4.21
CA CYS A 70 2.73 -16.85 -4.97
C CYS A 70 2.47 -16.76 -6.48
N LEU A 71 1.21 -16.97 -6.91
CA LEU A 71 0.83 -16.80 -8.31
C LEU A 71 1.05 -15.37 -8.80
N ASN A 72 0.63 -14.37 -8.02
CA ASN A 72 0.85 -12.97 -8.35
C ASN A 72 2.35 -12.65 -8.50
N TYR A 73 3.18 -13.08 -7.56
CA TYR A 73 4.62 -12.88 -7.62
C TYR A 73 5.27 -13.63 -8.79
N ALA A 74 4.83 -14.84 -9.09
CA ALA A 74 5.32 -15.60 -10.23
C ALA A 74 4.97 -14.91 -11.56
N VAL A 75 3.74 -14.44 -11.72
CA VAL A 75 3.30 -13.71 -12.92
C VAL A 75 4.10 -12.41 -13.08
N VAL A 76 4.18 -11.58 -12.05
CA VAL A 76 4.96 -10.32 -12.13
C VAL A 76 6.45 -10.60 -12.34
N GLY A 77 7.00 -11.63 -11.69
CA GLY A 77 8.38 -12.07 -11.87
C GLY A 77 8.67 -12.53 -13.29
N LEU A 78 7.77 -13.27 -13.93
CA LEU A 78 7.88 -13.65 -15.34
C LEU A 78 7.85 -12.41 -16.25
N PHE A 79 6.98 -11.44 -15.97
CA PHE A 79 6.97 -10.18 -16.73
C PHE A 79 8.28 -9.41 -16.57
N LEU A 80 8.80 -9.28 -15.35
CA LEU A 80 10.09 -8.65 -15.08
C LEU A 80 11.24 -9.36 -15.81
N TRP A 81 11.24 -10.70 -15.80
CA TRP A 81 12.21 -11.51 -16.54
C TRP A 81 12.14 -11.27 -18.04
N HIS A 82 10.92 -11.22 -18.62
CA HIS A 82 10.74 -10.91 -20.03
C HIS A 82 11.17 -9.49 -20.39
N LEU A 83 10.86 -8.50 -19.53
CA LEU A 83 11.31 -7.13 -19.70
C LEU A 83 12.83 -7.04 -19.67
N TRP A 84 13.47 -7.70 -18.70
CA TRP A 84 14.93 -7.78 -18.61
C TRP A 84 15.55 -8.38 -19.87
N LYS A 85 14.98 -9.48 -20.37
CA LYS A 85 15.44 -10.13 -21.60
C LYS A 85 15.32 -9.21 -22.81
N MET A 86 14.16 -8.55 -22.98
CA MET A 86 13.94 -7.59 -24.06
C MET A 86 14.87 -6.38 -23.95
N ASN A 87 15.12 -5.91 -22.74
CA ASN A 87 15.98 -4.77 -22.44
C ASN A 87 17.45 -5.05 -22.76
N SER A 88 17.89 -6.28 -22.51
CA SER A 88 19.26 -6.73 -22.83
C SER A 88 19.47 -6.95 -24.33
N SER A 89 18.42 -7.32 -25.09
CA SER A 89 18.53 -7.56 -26.53
C SER A 89 18.30 -6.32 -27.39
N SER A 90 17.60 -5.31 -26.85
CA SER A 90 17.24 -4.10 -27.58
C SER A 90 18.30 -3.03 -27.35
N GLY A 91 19.36 -3.01 -28.16
CA GLY A 91 20.23 -1.84 -28.23
C GLY A 91 19.40 -0.62 -28.64
N VAL A 92 19.56 0.52 -27.96
CA VAL A 92 18.88 1.77 -28.37
C VAL A 92 19.55 2.23 -29.65
N PRO A 93 18.91 2.11 -30.82
CA PRO A 93 19.70 2.12 -32.04
C PRO A 93 20.06 3.56 -32.50
N ASP A 94 19.54 4.62 -31.84
CA ASP A 94 19.66 6.03 -32.24
C ASP A 94 19.82 6.89 -30.96
N CYS A 95 20.93 7.62 -30.84
CA CYS A 95 21.18 8.60 -29.75
C CYS A 95 20.54 10.01 -29.87
N PRO A 96 19.90 10.47 -30.98
CA PRO A 96 19.32 11.80 -31.04
C PRO A 96 18.02 11.86 -30.23
N GLY A 97 18.03 12.59 -29.11
CA GLY A 97 16.92 12.77 -28.17
C GLY A 97 15.74 13.62 -28.69
N ARG A 98 15.28 13.39 -29.92
CA ARG A 98 14.18 14.17 -30.54
C ARG A 98 12.82 14.01 -29.85
N VAL A 99 12.62 12.96 -29.03
CA VAL A 99 11.35 12.65 -28.35
C VAL A 99 11.44 12.73 -26.83
N LEU A 100 12.47 13.42 -26.31
CA LEU A 100 12.79 13.44 -24.88
C LEU A 100 11.68 14.02 -23.99
N PRO A 101 10.93 15.07 -24.36
CA PRO A 101 9.80 15.55 -23.55
C PRO A 101 8.68 14.52 -23.41
N LEU A 102 8.39 13.77 -24.47
CA LEU A 102 7.35 12.73 -24.46
C LEU A 102 7.79 11.53 -23.62
N GLU A 103 9.03 11.08 -23.79
CA GLU A 103 9.63 10.03 -22.95
C GLU A 103 9.60 10.43 -21.48
N PHE A 104 10.01 11.67 -21.16
CA PHE A 104 9.96 12.20 -19.80
C PHE A 104 8.54 12.17 -19.24
N LEU A 105 7.54 12.64 -19.98
CA LEU A 105 6.16 12.63 -19.52
C LEU A 105 5.64 11.20 -19.27
N CYS A 106 5.95 10.25 -20.16
CA CYS A 106 5.54 8.85 -19.99
C CYS A 106 6.22 8.18 -18.80
N VAL A 107 7.54 8.35 -18.65
CA VAL A 107 8.30 7.83 -17.50
C VAL A 107 7.83 8.49 -16.21
N PHE A 108 7.64 9.81 -16.19
CA PHE A 108 7.16 10.54 -15.01
C PHE A 108 5.77 10.05 -14.58
N CYS A 109 4.81 9.93 -15.50
CA CYS A 109 3.48 9.39 -15.19
C CYS A 109 3.55 7.97 -14.65
N PHE A 110 4.41 7.14 -15.23
CA PHE A 110 4.63 5.77 -14.79
C PHE A 110 5.26 5.72 -13.38
N GLU A 111 6.32 6.47 -13.14
CA GLU A 111 7.01 6.57 -11.85
C GLU A 111 6.10 7.14 -10.76
N ALA A 112 5.28 8.15 -11.08
CA ALA A 112 4.28 8.66 -10.14
C ALA A 112 3.28 7.58 -9.72
N ARG A 113 2.83 6.75 -10.67
CA ARG A 113 1.96 5.59 -10.39
C ARG A 113 2.66 4.53 -9.54
N MET A 114 3.93 4.25 -9.82
CA MET A 114 4.73 3.28 -9.07
C MET A 114 5.08 3.77 -7.67
N LEU A 115 5.35 5.07 -7.48
CA LEU A 115 5.53 5.65 -6.15
C LEU A 115 4.26 5.50 -5.30
N SER A 116 3.08 5.66 -5.90
CA SER A 116 1.81 5.40 -5.18
C SER A 116 1.76 3.95 -4.65
N ARG A 117 2.24 2.97 -5.42
CA ARG A 117 2.29 1.56 -5.00
C ARG A 117 3.35 1.31 -3.94
N ALA A 118 4.54 1.87 -4.13
CA ALA A 118 5.60 1.80 -3.12
C ALA A 118 5.14 2.38 -1.78
N ARG A 119 4.37 3.49 -1.79
CA ARG A 119 3.75 4.07 -0.60
C ARG A 119 2.76 3.12 0.08
N GLU A 120 1.96 2.38 -0.68
CA GLU A 120 1.09 1.33 -0.11
C GLU A 120 1.91 0.17 0.48
N GLY A 121 3.03 -0.20 -0.13
CA GLY A 121 3.98 -1.16 0.44
C GLY A 121 4.57 -0.67 1.77
N VAL A 122 5.00 0.60 1.82
CA VAL A 122 5.52 1.24 3.03
C VAL A 122 4.43 1.38 4.10
N SER A 123 3.17 1.65 3.73
CA SER A 123 2.08 1.74 4.70
C SER A 123 1.78 0.37 5.33
N ILE A 124 1.87 -0.73 4.58
CA ILE A 124 1.80 -2.09 5.12
C ILE A 124 2.92 -2.35 6.12
N LEU A 125 4.17 -2.03 5.73
CA LEU A 125 5.32 -2.22 6.61
C LEU A 125 5.17 -1.40 7.89
N THR A 126 4.71 -0.15 7.77
CA THR A 126 4.46 0.74 8.90
C THR A 126 3.34 0.20 9.78
N LEU A 127 2.24 -0.29 9.20
CA LEU A 127 1.15 -0.92 9.96
C LEU A 127 1.68 -2.11 10.76
N LEU A 128 2.39 -3.04 10.12
CA LEU A 128 2.92 -4.24 10.79
C LEU A 128 3.95 -3.91 11.88
N TRP A 129 4.73 -2.84 11.68
CA TRP A 129 5.74 -2.38 12.63
C TRP A 129 5.15 -1.60 13.81
N CYS A 130 4.21 -0.69 13.54
CA CYS A 130 3.66 0.25 14.51
C CYS A 130 2.47 -0.27 15.29
N VAL A 131 1.82 -1.39 14.89
CA VAL A 131 0.73 -1.96 15.71
C VAL A 131 1.25 -2.15 17.13
N PRO A 132 0.63 -1.53 18.16
CA PRO A 132 1.16 -1.60 19.51
C PRO A 132 1.28 -3.06 19.97
N ARG A 133 2.42 -3.41 20.58
CA ARG A 133 2.54 -4.67 21.32
C ARG A 133 1.64 -4.53 22.52
N ARG A 134 0.53 -5.30 22.55
CA ARG A 134 -0.51 -5.33 23.60
C ARG A 134 -0.13 -4.44 24.77
N ALA A 135 -0.52 -3.16 24.72
CA ALA A 135 -0.44 -2.32 25.90
C ALA A 135 -1.16 -3.14 26.95
N ALA A 136 -0.45 -3.53 28.01
CA ALA A 136 -0.97 -4.41 29.02
C ALA A 136 -2.22 -3.74 29.58
N VAL A 137 -3.40 -4.12 29.06
CA VAL A 137 -4.67 -3.62 29.54
C VAL A 137 -4.75 -4.15 30.95
N HIS A 138 -4.38 -3.30 31.90
CA HIS A 138 -4.12 -3.61 33.31
C HIS A 138 -5.37 -4.04 34.09
N GLY A 139 -6.42 -4.52 33.42
CA GLY A 139 -7.70 -4.88 34.05
C GLY A 139 -8.47 -6.02 33.39
N ILE A 140 -8.07 -6.54 32.22
CA ILE A 140 -8.77 -7.68 31.60
C ILE A 140 -7.98 -8.95 31.98
N GLY A 141 -8.53 -9.69 32.94
CA GLY A 141 -7.87 -10.78 33.65
C GLY A 141 -7.25 -11.88 32.77
N ARG A 142 -6.45 -12.73 33.42
CA ARG A 142 -5.64 -13.87 32.94
C ARG A 142 -6.27 -14.84 31.89
N ALA A 143 -7.50 -14.63 31.43
CA ALA A 143 -8.18 -15.47 30.45
C ALA A 143 -7.59 -15.40 29.02
N ALA A 144 -6.83 -14.35 28.66
CA ALA A 144 -6.26 -14.20 27.31
C ALA A 144 -4.95 -14.99 27.08
N VAL A 145 -4.41 -15.69 28.09
CA VAL A 145 -3.11 -16.38 28.01
C VAL A 145 -3.19 -17.68 27.20
N ASN A 146 -4.38 -18.27 27.03
CA ASN A 146 -4.56 -19.55 26.32
C ASN A 146 -5.19 -19.41 24.92
N SER A 147 -5.29 -18.19 24.38
CA SER A 147 -5.81 -17.99 23.02
C SER A 147 -4.75 -18.38 21.98
N PRO A 148 -5.11 -19.10 20.89
CA PRO A 148 -4.16 -19.57 19.89
C PRO A 148 -3.28 -18.45 19.31
N MET A 149 -2.04 -18.83 19.01
CA MET A 149 -0.87 -17.98 18.71
C MET A 149 -0.98 -17.01 17.52
N MET A 150 -2.11 -17.01 16.79
CA MET A 150 -2.31 -16.27 15.53
C MET A 150 -3.62 -15.46 15.42
N GLY A 151 -4.56 -15.56 16.37
CA GLY A 151 -5.88 -14.95 16.20
C GLY A 151 -5.95 -13.44 16.47
N ALA A 152 -6.58 -12.69 15.57
CA ALA A 152 -7.20 -11.40 15.87
C ALA A 152 -8.40 -11.64 16.80
N VAL A 153 -8.60 -10.74 17.76
CA VAL A 153 -9.70 -10.86 18.70
C VAL A 153 -10.90 -10.14 18.14
N LEU A 154 -12.01 -10.87 17.97
CA LEU A 154 -13.32 -10.29 17.66
C LEU A 154 -13.77 -9.48 18.89
N VAL A 155 -13.55 -8.17 18.88
CA VAL A 155 -14.00 -7.30 19.97
C VAL A 155 -15.45 -6.98 19.72
N LYS A 156 -16.32 -7.37 20.65
CA LYS A 156 -17.70 -6.89 20.66
C LYS A 156 -17.64 -5.37 20.89
N ALA A 157 -18.14 -4.58 19.95
CA ALA A 157 -18.19 -3.14 20.09
C ALA A 157 -18.99 -2.79 21.36
N GLU A 158 -18.33 -2.24 22.38
CA GLU A 158 -19.00 -1.68 23.54
C GLU A 158 -19.57 -0.33 23.10
N GLU A 159 -20.90 -0.24 22.99
CA GLU A 159 -21.55 1.06 22.82
C GLU A 159 -21.21 1.93 24.04
N PRO A 160 -20.75 3.18 23.85
CA PRO A 160 -20.48 4.07 24.96
C PRO A 160 -21.81 4.34 25.67
N GLN A 161 -22.01 3.71 26.83
CA GLN A 161 -23.14 3.96 27.72
C GLN A 161 -23.02 5.38 28.28
N GLY A 162 -23.47 6.35 27.48
CA GLY A 162 -23.69 7.73 27.92
C GLY A 162 -24.99 7.79 28.71
N GLY A 163 -24.92 7.90 30.03
CA GLY A 163 -26.09 8.27 30.84
C GLY A 163 -26.03 7.80 32.28
N LEU A 164 -25.88 8.76 33.21
CA LEU A 164 -26.00 8.59 34.65
C LEU A 164 -27.43 8.17 35.05
N VAL A 165 -27.80 6.90 34.92
CA VAL A 165 -28.96 6.36 35.64
C VAL A 165 -28.66 4.95 36.15
N PRO A 166 -28.48 4.75 37.47
CA PRO A 166 -28.37 3.42 38.06
C PRO A 166 -29.78 2.85 38.21
N TRP A 167 -30.39 2.37 37.14
CA TRP A 167 -31.66 1.64 37.22
C TRP A 167 -31.60 0.35 36.41
N ARG A 168 -31.49 -0.76 37.15
CA ARG A 168 -31.78 -2.16 36.76
C ARG A 168 -31.94 -2.39 35.27
N VAL A 169 -30.83 -2.38 34.54
CA VAL A 169 -30.82 -2.82 33.15
C VAL A 169 -30.92 -4.34 33.17
N ARG A 170 -32.12 -4.86 32.85
CA ARG A 170 -32.32 -6.26 32.47
C ARG A 170 -31.26 -6.62 31.42
N PRO A 171 -30.63 -7.82 31.47
CA PRO A 171 -29.73 -8.25 30.41
C PRO A 171 -30.52 -8.30 29.11
N GLN A 172 -30.34 -7.29 28.26
CA GLN A 172 -30.99 -7.17 26.97
C GLN A 172 -30.36 -8.21 26.04
N ARG A 173 -30.88 -9.44 26.10
CA ARG A 173 -30.67 -10.47 25.07
C ARG A 173 -31.30 -9.95 23.78
N GLY A 174 -30.49 -9.52 22.81
CA GLY A 174 -30.99 -9.22 21.47
C GLY A 174 -30.38 -8.03 20.74
N SER A 175 -29.47 -7.27 21.36
CA SER A 175 -28.59 -6.40 20.56
C SER A 175 -27.63 -7.30 19.80
N GLU A 176 -27.91 -7.59 18.52
CA GLU A 176 -26.94 -8.05 17.52
C GLU A 176 -25.83 -6.99 17.43
N GLY A 177 -24.93 -7.00 18.41
CA GLY A 177 -23.76 -6.14 18.41
C GLY A 177 -22.95 -6.50 17.19
N ARG A 178 -22.84 -5.57 16.24
CA ARG A 178 -21.95 -5.75 15.08
C ARG A 178 -20.56 -6.04 15.61
N HIS A 179 -20.07 -7.23 15.29
CA HIS A 179 -18.71 -7.61 15.60
C HIS A 179 -17.79 -6.79 14.70
N GLU A 180 -17.04 -5.86 15.30
CA GLU A 180 -16.06 -5.06 14.58
C GLU A 180 -14.73 -5.81 14.53
N TRP A 181 -14.21 -6.01 13.33
CA TRP A 181 -12.91 -6.63 13.13
C TRP A 181 -11.80 -5.64 13.47
N THR A 182 -10.95 -6.00 14.43
CA THR A 182 -9.77 -5.20 14.79
C THR A 182 -8.50 -6.04 14.66
N LEU A 183 -7.41 -5.43 14.16
CA LEU A 183 -6.08 -6.06 14.10
C LEU A 183 -5.35 -6.03 15.45
N SER A 184 -6.07 -5.75 16.53
CA SER A 184 -5.53 -5.70 17.88
C SER A 184 -5.19 -7.11 18.36
N GLY A 185 -3.97 -7.29 18.85
CA GLY A 185 -3.55 -8.55 19.49
C GLY A 185 -2.73 -9.51 18.63
N LEU A 186 -2.35 -9.13 17.40
CA LEU A 186 -1.43 -9.91 16.55
C LEU A 186 -0.13 -10.24 17.30
N SER A 187 0.29 -11.50 17.24
CA SER A 187 1.54 -11.97 17.83
C SER A 187 2.76 -11.38 17.13
N CYS A 188 3.86 -11.16 17.86
CA CYS A 188 5.08 -10.62 17.27
C CYS A 188 5.62 -11.52 16.15
N THR A 189 5.54 -12.84 16.33
CA THR A 189 5.95 -13.83 15.34
C THR A 189 5.14 -13.69 14.05
N TYR A 190 3.82 -13.54 14.15
CA TYR A 190 2.97 -13.35 12.98
C TYR A 190 3.28 -12.04 12.25
N ARG A 191 3.53 -10.95 12.98
CA ARG A 191 3.92 -9.67 12.37
C ARG A 191 5.24 -9.77 11.60
N THR A 192 6.26 -10.37 12.19
CA THR A 192 7.54 -10.59 11.52
C THR A 192 7.36 -11.48 10.29
N TRP A 193 6.54 -12.53 10.41
CA TRP A 193 6.21 -13.39 9.27
C TRP A 193 5.54 -12.60 8.14
N CYS A 194 4.47 -11.84 8.42
CA CYS A 194 3.79 -10.99 7.43
C CYS A 194 4.73 -9.93 6.82
N LEU A 195 5.63 -9.36 7.62
CA LEU A 195 6.60 -8.38 7.14
C LEU A 195 7.55 -9.03 6.12
N CYS A 196 8.05 -10.23 6.42
CA CYS A 196 8.97 -10.97 5.55
C CYS A 196 8.29 -11.57 4.31
N THR A 197 7.04 -12.04 4.41
CA THR A 197 6.35 -12.74 3.30
C THR A 197 5.48 -11.83 2.44
N VAL A 198 4.92 -10.75 3.03
CA VAL A 198 4.00 -9.85 2.35
C VAL A 198 4.63 -8.48 2.11
N GLY A 199 5.10 -7.82 3.17
CA GLY A 199 5.55 -6.43 3.10
C GLY A 199 6.81 -6.24 2.24
N LEU A 200 7.91 -6.92 2.62
CA LEU A 200 9.20 -6.77 1.94
C LEU A 200 9.17 -7.24 0.48
N PRO A 201 8.62 -8.42 0.13
CA PRO A 201 8.61 -8.87 -1.25
C PRO A 201 7.75 -7.97 -2.14
N ARG A 202 6.61 -7.47 -1.65
CA ARG A 202 5.79 -6.49 -2.37
C ARG A 202 6.59 -5.23 -2.70
N LEU A 203 7.22 -4.63 -1.69
CA LEU A 203 8.00 -3.40 -1.89
C LEU A 203 9.16 -3.63 -2.87
N ALA A 204 9.87 -4.75 -2.75
CA ALA A 204 10.96 -5.11 -3.65
C ALA A 204 10.47 -5.25 -5.10
N ILE A 205 9.33 -5.89 -5.32
CA ILE A 205 8.73 -6.05 -6.65
C ILE A 205 8.27 -4.69 -7.20
N ASP A 206 7.60 -3.86 -6.40
CA ASP A 206 7.15 -2.54 -6.83
C ASP A 206 8.34 -1.66 -7.26
N LEU A 207 9.45 -1.69 -6.51
CA LEU A 207 10.69 -0.98 -6.88
C LEU A 207 11.35 -1.56 -8.14
N ALA A 208 11.38 -2.88 -8.27
CA ALA A 208 11.92 -3.54 -9.46
C ALA A 208 11.10 -3.21 -10.72
N VAL A 209 9.76 -3.20 -10.63
CA VAL A 209 8.86 -2.82 -11.72
C VAL A 209 9.02 -1.35 -12.08
N ALA A 210 9.19 -0.46 -11.09
CA ALA A 210 9.45 0.95 -11.33
C ALA A 210 10.72 1.13 -12.17
N TYR A 211 11.84 0.58 -11.69
CA TYR A 211 13.12 0.70 -12.39
C TYR A 211 13.09 0.05 -13.79
N MET A 212 12.69 -1.22 -13.88
CA MET A 212 12.70 -1.96 -15.16
C MET A 212 11.68 -1.41 -16.15
N GLY A 213 10.50 -1.01 -15.67
CA GLY A 213 9.45 -0.42 -16.51
C GLY A 213 9.87 0.94 -17.05
N GLY A 214 10.49 1.78 -16.22
CA GLY A 214 11.01 3.09 -16.65
C GLY A 214 12.06 2.96 -17.74
N VAL A 215 13.06 2.08 -17.56
CA VAL A 215 14.07 1.82 -18.61
C VAL A 215 13.43 1.27 -19.88
N PHE A 216 12.47 0.34 -19.77
CA PHE A 216 11.79 -0.25 -20.93
C PHE A 216 10.97 0.78 -21.73
N ILE A 217 10.36 1.78 -21.06
CA ILE A 217 9.63 2.88 -21.71
C ILE A 217 10.60 3.74 -22.53
N VAL A 218 11.76 4.11 -21.97
CA VAL A 218 12.76 4.94 -22.65
C VAL A 218 13.36 4.23 -23.87
N GLN A 219 13.51 2.91 -23.84
CA GLN A 219 14.10 2.18 -24.96
C GLN A 219 13.21 2.07 -26.23
N SER A 220 11.99 2.64 -26.27
CA SER A 220 11.13 2.55 -27.47
C SER A 220 11.20 3.77 -28.36
N ARG A 221 11.44 3.56 -29.66
CA ARG A 221 11.39 4.61 -30.67
C ARG A 221 9.98 5.02 -31.11
N THR A 222 9.10 4.03 -31.32
CA THR A 222 7.87 4.25 -32.10
C THR A 222 6.59 4.12 -31.28
N CYS A 223 6.67 3.50 -30.09
CA CYS A 223 5.47 3.12 -29.33
C CYS A 223 5.65 3.32 -27.81
N VAL A 224 6.19 4.48 -27.39
CA VAL A 224 6.34 4.84 -25.96
C VAL A 224 5.02 4.70 -25.21
N PHE A 225 3.92 5.15 -25.82
CA PHE A 225 2.57 4.98 -25.27
C PHE A 225 2.18 3.52 -25.05
N MET A 226 2.33 2.66 -26.07
CA MET A 226 1.93 1.25 -25.96
C MET A 226 2.71 0.53 -24.85
N ARG A 227 4.02 0.81 -24.74
CA ARG A 227 4.83 0.24 -23.64
C ARG A 227 4.38 0.75 -22.28
N THR A 228 4.05 2.03 -22.17
CA THR A 228 3.48 2.61 -20.94
C THR A 228 2.16 1.92 -20.56
N PHE A 229 1.28 1.64 -21.53
CA PHE A 229 0.05 0.87 -21.30
C PHE A 229 0.32 -0.56 -20.83
N VAL A 230 1.29 -1.25 -21.44
CA VAL A 230 1.71 -2.59 -21.01
C VAL A 230 2.22 -2.55 -19.57
N MET A 231 3.07 -1.59 -19.22
CA MET A 231 3.57 -1.42 -17.85
C MET A 231 2.44 -1.10 -16.86
N TYR A 232 1.49 -0.25 -17.25
CA TYR A 232 0.31 0.04 -16.46
C TYR A 232 -0.54 -1.22 -16.22
N GLY A 233 -0.71 -2.05 -17.26
CA GLY A 233 -1.40 -3.34 -17.19
C GLY A 233 -0.72 -4.32 -16.24
N ILE A 234 0.61 -4.47 -16.32
CA ILE A 234 1.40 -5.31 -15.40
C ILE A 234 1.21 -4.87 -13.96
N SER A 235 1.18 -3.55 -13.74
CA SER A 235 0.90 -3.02 -12.42
C SER A 235 -0.46 -3.53 -11.92
N GLN A 236 -1.52 -3.54 -12.73
CA GLN A 236 -2.89 -3.86 -12.28
C GLN A 236 -3.15 -5.36 -12.01
N ILE A 237 -2.18 -6.25 -12.24
CA ILE A 237 -2.35 -7.71 -12.09
C ILE A 237 -2.83 -8.10 -10.69
N ASP A 238 -2.29 -7.46 -9.65
CA ASP A 238 -2.64 -7.74 -8.25
C ASP A 238 -4.13 -7.45 -7.97
N THR A 239 -4.64 -6.34 -8.50
CA THR A 239 -6.04 -5.92 -8.37
C THR A 239 -6.96 -6.85 -9.15
N LEU A 240 -6.54 -7.30 -10.34
CA LEU A 240 -7.29 -8.25 -11.15
C LEU A 240 -7.39 -9.61 -10.46
N LEU A 241 -6.28 -10.13 -9.94
CA LEU A 241 -6.27 -11.39 -9.18
C LEU A 241 -7.13 -11.29 -7.92
N TYR A 242 -7.02 -10.18 -7.17
CA TYR A 242 -7.85 -9.95 -6.00
C TYR A 242 -9.35 -10.01 -6.33
N ARG A 243 -9.79 -9.29 -7.37
CA ARG A 243 -11.20 -9.26 -7.79
C ARG A 243 -11.70 -10.59 -8.33
N ALA A 244 -10.85 -11.33 -9.05
CA ALA A 244 -11.22 -12.61 -9.65
C ALA A 244 -11.38 -13.72 -8.60
N PHE A 245 -10.53 -13.76 -7.58
CA PHE A 245 -10.44 -14.87 -6.62
C PHE A 245 -10.97 -14.55 -5.21
N THR A 246 -11.48 -13.34 -4.98
CA THR A 246 -12.09 -12.95 -3.69
C THR A 246 -13.57 -12.64 -3.89
N SER A 247 -14.44 -13.25 -3.08
CA SER A 247 -15.88 -13.01 -3.16
C SER A 247 -16.23 -11.56 -2.78
N ASN A 248 -17.30 -11.02 -3.34
CA ASN A 248 -17.74 -9.64 -3.04
C ASN A 248 -18.02 -9.42 -1.54
N ALA A 249 -18.53 -10.44 -0.84
CA ALA A 249 -18.76 -10.37 0.61
C ALA A 249 -17.46 -10.21 1.41
N MET A 250 -16.40 -10.91 1.00
CA MET A 250 -15.07 -10.75 1.61
C MET A 250 -14.44 -9.40 1.27
N GLN A 251 -14.60 -8.92 0.03
CA GLN A 251 -14.14 -7.59 -0.37
C GLN A 251 -14.81 -6.50 0.49
N GLN A 252 -16.13 -6.57 0.63
CA GLN A 252 -16.89 -5.64 1.47
C GLN A 252 -16.52 -5.74 2.95
N SER A 253 -16.20 -6.95 3.44
CA SER A 253 -15.74 -7.15 4.82
C SER A 253 -14.37 -6.52 5.06
N LEU A 254 -13.46 -6.58 4.08
CA LEU A 254 -12.15 -5.94 4.16
C LEU A 254 -12.28 -4.41 4.09
N GLU A 255 -13.14 -3.89 3.20
CA GLU A 255 -13.40 -2.47 3.04
C GLU A 255 -14.11 -1.84 4.24
N SER A 256 -14.89 -2.63 4.99
CA SER A 256 -15.56 -2.21 6.23
C SER A 256 -14.75 -2.48 7.49
N MET A 257 -13.51 -2.98 7.38
CA MET A 257 -12.64 -3.21 8.52
C MET A 257 -12.27 -1.87 9.18
N ARG A 258 -12.42 -1.79 10.51
CA ARG A 258 -12.10 -0.58 11.25
C ARG A 258 -10.60 -0.27 11.13
N PRO A 259 -10.21 0.98 10.82
CA PRO A 259 -8.81 1.34 10.78
C PRO A 259 -8.16 1.19 12.16
N VAL A 260 -6.87 0.86 12.16
CA VAL A 260 -6.09 0.78 13.39
C VAL A 260 -5.75 2.21 13.81
N GLU A 261 -6.26 2.63 14.97
CA GLU A 261 -5.90 3.91 15.58
C GLU A 261 -4.48 3.80 16.16
N VAL A 262 -3.55 4.59 15.62
CA VAL A 262 -2.18 4.71 16.09
C VAL A 262 -2.00 6.11 16.66
N GLU A 263 -1.60 6.20 17.93
CA GLU A 263 -1.22 7.47 18.54
C GLU A 263 0.06 7.99 17.86
N MET A 264 -0.04 9.12 17.16
CA MET A 264 1.11 9.76 16.52
C MET A 264 1.46 11.08 17.19
N SER A 265 2.75 11.30 17.41
CA SER A 265 3.27 12.61 17.80
C SER A 265 3.09 13.64 16.68
N ASN A 266 2.89 14.91 17.03
CA ASN A 266 2.82 16.03 16.09
C ASN A 266 4.02 16.09 15.14
N GLN A 267 5.21 15.71 15.63
CA GLN A 267 6.43 15.67 14.82
C GLN A 267 6.32 14.61 13.71
N ASN A 268 5.83 13.41 14.02
CA ASN A 268 5.65 12.34 13.03
C ASN A 268 4.61 12.74 11.98
N ARG A 269 3.52 13.39 12.40
CA ARG A 269 2.49 13.89 11.48
C ARG A 269 3.06 14.92 10.49
N PHE A 270 3.80 15.90 10.99
CA PHE A 270 4.45 16.88 10.13
C PHE A 270 5.45 16.21 9.18
N GLY A 271 6.24 15.24 9.67
CA GLY A 271 7.17 14.46 8.86
C GLY A 271 6.48 13.69 7.73
N VAL A 272 5.39 12.98 8.02
CA VAL A 272 4.61 12.24 7.01
C VAL A 272 3.98 13.21 6.00
N TRP A 273 3.39 14.32 6.46
CA TRP A 273 2.84 15.33 5.56
C TRP A 273 3.91 15.91 4.61
N PHE A 274 5.05 16.30 5.15
CA PHE A 274 6.16 16.86 4.38
C PHE A 274 6.72 15.82 3.39
N ALA A 275 6.91 14.58 3.83
CA ALA A 275 7.36 13.49 2.99
C ALA A 275 6.39 13.20 1.83
N CYS A 276 5.08 13.19 2.09
CA CYS A 276 4.08 12.91 1.08
C CYS A 276 3.85 14.08 0.10
N SER A 277 3.86 15.31 0.61
CA SER A 277 3.47 16.52 -0.14
C SER A 277 4.62 17.19 -0.86
N VAL A 278 5.82 17.16 -0.28
CA VAL A 278 7.00 17.85 -0.82
C VAL A 278 8.00 16.82 -1.35
N LEU A 279 8.52 15.94 -0.49
CA LEU A 279 9.58 15.02 -0.91
C LEU A 279 9.12 14.03 -1.98
N GLY A 280 7.88 13.56 -1.90
CA GLY A 280 7.32 12.62 -2.85
C GLY A 280 7.33 13.10 -4.30
N PRO A 281 6.65 14.20 -4.64
CA PRO A 281 6.66 14.76 -5.99
C PRO A 281 8.08 15.06 -6.49
N TRP A 282 8.93 15.66 -5.65
CA TRP A 282 10.33 15.90 -6.02
C TRP A 282 11.09 14.61 -6.31
N ALA A 283 10.95 13.59 -5.46
CA ALA A 283 11.56 12.28 -5.68
C ALA A 283 11.07 11.65 -6.99
N THR A 284 9.79 11.76 -7.36
CA THR A 284 9.31 11.25 -8.66
C THR A 284 9.98 11.92 -9.85
N VAL A 285 10.17 13.25 -9.79
CA VAL A 285 10.85 13.99 -10.86
C VAL A 285 12.32 13.55 -10.95
N PHE A 286 13.04 13.49 -9.82
CA PHE A 286 14.44 13.07 -9.81
C PHE A 286 14.63 11.63 -10.25
N VAL A 287 13.77 10.71 -9.82
CA VAL A 287 13.82 9.30 -10.25
C VAL A 287 13.56 9.19 -11.75
N ALA A 288 12.54 9.88 -12.29
CA ALA A 288 12.26 9.87 -13.73
C ALA A 288 13.45 10.40 -14.55
N LEU A 289 14.04 11.52 -14.12
CA LEU A 289 15.25 12.07 -14.76
C LEU A 289 16.43 11.09 -14.69
N ALA A 290 16.67 10.50 -13.51
CA ALA A 290 17.76 9.55 -13.31
C ALA A 290 17.58 8.28 -14.16
N VAL A 291 16.35 7.78 -14.31
CA VAL A 291 16.03 6.64 -15.17
C VAL A 291 16.32 6.95 -16.64
N ILE A 292 15.90 8.12 -17.13
CA ILE A 292 16.15 8.56 -18.52
C ILE A 292 17.64 8.74 -18.76
N GLU A 293 18.34 9.44 -17.86
CA GLU A 293 19.78 9.65 -17.96
C GLU A 293 20.54 8.33 -17.96
N ASN A 294 20.21 7.42 -17.03
CA ASN A 294 20.84 6.10 -16.95
C ASN A 294 20.56 5.27 -18.21
N ALA A 295 19.32 5.24 -18.69
CA ALA A 295 18.93 4.51 -19.89
C ALA A 295 19.67 5.01 -21.14
N HIS A 296 19.84 6.32 -21.29
CA HIS A 296 20.64 6.88 -22.39
C HIS A 296 22.14 6.65 -22.21
N ARG A 297 22.71 6.84 -21.02
CA ARG A 297 24.14 6.63 -20.77
C ARG A 297 24.60 5.20 -21.07
N LEU A 298 23.74 4.20 -20.81
CA LEU A 298 24.04 2.80 -21.11
C LEU A 298 24.25 2.54 -22.61
N ASN A 299 23.62 3.33 -23.49
CA ASN A 299 23.70 3.15 -24.94
C ASN A 299 24.56 4.22 -25.63
N CYS A 300 24.62 5.42 -25.04
CA CYS A 300 25.22 6.62 -25.60
C CYS A 300 26.06 7.29 -24.50
N PRO A 301 27.33 6.91 -24.29
CA PRO A 301 28.14 7.41 -23.18
C PRO A 301 28.40 8.93 -23.24
N GLN A 302 28.25 9.53 -24.42
CA GLN A 302 28.40 10.98 -24.65
C GLN A 302 27.10 11.76 -24.46
N PHE A 303 26.00 11.11 -24.09
CA PHE A 303 24.72 11.78 -23.89
C PHE A 303 24.77 12.71 -22.67
N GLN A 304 24.49 13.99 -22.89
CA GLN A 304 24.29 14.98 -21.83
C GLN A 304 22.88 15.56 -21.91
N LEU A 305 22.17 15.53 -20.79
CA LEU A 305 20.85 16.14 -20.68
C LEU A 305 20.99 17.66 -20.80
N SER A 306 20.64 18.22 -21.96
CA SER A 306 20.65 19.67 -22.16
C SER A 306 19.28 20.26 -21.81
N TRP A 307 19.20 20.97 -20.68
CA TRP A 307 17.98 21.65 -20.25
C TRP A 307 17.45 22.63 -21.29
N GLN A 308 18.35 23.28 -22.04
CA GLN A 308 17.98 24.20 -23.11
C GLN A 308 17.18 23.51 -24.22
N ALA A 309 17.60 22.32 -24.68
CA ALA A 309 16.87 21.57 -25.70
C ALA A 309 15.52 21.07 -25.18
N PHE A 310 15.48 20.62 -23.93
CA PHE A 310 14.24 20.17 -23.29
C PHE A 310 13.16 21.26 -23.25
N PHE A 311 13.54 22.48 -22.82
CA PHE A 311 12.60 23.59 -22.77
C PHE A 311 12.26 24.12 -24.16
N SER A 312 13.22 24.18 -25.10
CA SER A 312 12.94 24.65 -26.46
C SER A 312 11.95 23.74 -27.20
N ASP A 313 12.08 22.42 -27.04
CA ASP A 313 11.20 21.45 -27.69
C ASP A 313 9.81 21.44 -27.06
N SER A 314 9.72 21.59 -25.73
CA SER A 314 8.44 21.69 -25.02
C SER A 314 7.64 22.92 -25.47
N VAL A 315 8.32 24.05 -25.68
CA VAL A 315 7.70 25.28 -26.18
C VAL A 315 7.19 25.07 -27.61
N ARG A 316 7.97 24.44 -28.50
CA ARG A 316 7.52 24.16 -29.88
C ARG A 316 6.28 23.28 -29.93
N VAL A 317 6.26 22.19 -29.15
CA VAL A 317 5.10 21.29 -29.08
C VAL A 317 3.83 22.03 -28.59
N LEU A 318 3.97 22.98 -27.67
CA LEU A 318 2.84 23.78 -27.18
C LEU A 318 2.27 24.73 -28.25
N PHE A 319 3.12 25.25 -29.15
CA PHE A 319 2.73 26.23 -30.17
C PHE A 319 2.35 25.60 -31.52
N GLU A 320 2.75 24.36 -31.80
CA GLU A 320 2.45 23.66 -33.06
C GLU A 320 1.17 22.83 -33.04
N VAL A 321 0.34 22.89 -31.98
CA VAL A 321 -0.98 22.23 -32.01
C VAL A 321 -1.88 23.00 -33.00
N PRO A 322 -2.19 22.45 -34.19
CA PRO A 322 -3.10 23.12 -35.10
C PRO A 322 -4.48 23.21 -34.44
N ALA A 323 -5.06 24.42 -34.45
CA ALA A 323 -6.38 24.71 -33.92
C ALA A 323 -7.49 23.92 -34.63
#